data_AF-A0A7G8IYX7-F1
#
_entry.id   AF-A0A7G8IYX7-F1
#
_cell.length_a   1.000
_cell.length_b   1.000
_cell.length_c   1.000
_cell.angle_alpha   90.00
_cell.angle_beta   90.00
_cell.angle_gamma   90.00
#
_symmetry.space_group_name_H-M   'P 1'
#
loop_
_entity.id
_entity.type
_entity.pdbx_description
1 polymer ?
#
loop_
_entity_poly.entity_id
_entity_poly.type
_entity_poly.pdbx_seq_one_letter_code
_entity_poly.pdbx_strand_id
1 'polypeptide(L)'
;MRIELQRLSRQLRGFTLALCLGLTLMLSACGDSISTMTGDYVEDTVAVVQSLQTTLALPSDAEGLQESEQAAHDLINDYMSRYRPRPRINGLSSFTTMQTALNSLQGHYNTYTNRPVPEALRTRVEKELSKAEKSALRGT
;
A
#
# COMPACT_ATOMS: atom_id res chain seq x y z
N MET A 1 -56.58 13.62 -13.13
CA MET A 1 -55.84 12.33 -13.13
C MET A 1 -54.54 12.36 -13.93
N ARG A 2 -54.48 12.94 -15.14
CA ARG A 2 -53.24 12.98 -15.97
C ARG A 2 -52.09 13.83 -15.39
N ILE A 3 -52.40 14.90 -14.65
CA ILE A 3 -51.42 15.84 -14.07
C ILE A 3 -50.67 15.21 -12.88
N GLU A 4 -51.35 14.42 -12.05
CA GLU A 4 -50.72 13.72 -10.91
C GLU A 4 -49.77 12.60 -11.38
N LEU A 5 -50.11 11.90 -12.46
CA LEU A 5 -49.23 10.91 -13.10
C LEU A 5 -47.94 11.53 -13.67
N GLN A 6 -48.01 12.77 -14.16
CA GLN A 6 -46.84 13.50 -14.65
C GLN A 6 -45.92 13.97 -13.51
N ARG A 7 -46.49 14.32 -12.35
CA ARG A 7 -45.71 14.69 -11.15
C ARG A 7 -45.00 13.48 -10.56
N LEU A 8 -45.69 12.36 -10.44
CA LEU A 8 -45.13 11.09 -9.96
C LEU A 8 -44.00 10.57 -10.86
N SER A 9 -44.18 10.62 -12.18
CA SER A 9 -43.12 10.19 -13.12
C SER A 9 -41.89 11.10 -13.11
N ARG A 10 -42.06 12.40 -12.86
CA ARG A 10 -40.94 13.35 -12.71
C ARG A 10 -40.16 13.11 -11.41
N GLN A 11 -40.85 12.78 -10.31
CA GLN A 11 -40.23 12.43 -9.04
C GLN A 11 -39.48 11.09 -9.12
N LEU A 12 -40.07 10.08 -9.76
CA LEU A 12 -39.41 8.77 -9.95
C LEU A 12 -38.12 8.88 -10.77
N ARG A 13 -38.12 9.70 -11.83
CA ARG A 13 -36.94 9.93 -12.70
C ARG A 13 -35.79 10.61 -11.97
N GLY A 14 -36.09 11.58 -11.10
CA GLY A 14 -35.06 12.21 -10.26
C GLY A 14 -34.44 11.24 -9.26
N PHE A 15 -35.26 10.37 -8.68
CA PHE A 15 -34.81 9.37 -7.71
C PHE A 15 -33.93 8.28 -8.33
N THR A 16 -34.30 7.80 -9.52
CA THR A 16 -33.50 6.80 -10.26
C THR A 16 -32.17 7.38 -10.71
N LEU A 17 -32.13 8.62 -11.20
CA LEU A 17 -30.88 9.28 -11.55
C LEU A 17 -29.97 9.50 -10.33
N ALA A 18 -30.53 9.94 -9.18
CA ALA A 18 -29.76 10.13 -7.96
C ALA A 18 -29.23 8.80 -7.38
N LEU A 19 -30.03 7.73 -7.45
CA LEU A 19 -29.63 6.39 -7.01
C LEU A 19 -28.49 5.84 -7.88
N CYS A 20 -28.61 5.95 -9.21
CA CYS A 20 -27.55 5.51 -10.13
C CYS A 20 -26.26 6.30 -9.92
N LEU A 21 -26.33 7.63 -9.74
CA LEU A 21 -25.15 8.45 -9.47
C LEU A 21 -24.49 8.10 -8.12
N GLY A 22 -25.30 7.88 -7.07
CA GLY A 22 -24.81 7.44 -5.77
C GLY A 22 -24.14 6.07 -5.81
N LEU A 23 -24.69 5.11 -6.57
CA LEU A 23 -24.08 3.80 -6.79
C LEU A 23 -22.75 3.88 -7.55
N THR A 24 -22.63 4.75 -8.57
CA THR A 24 -21.36 4.93 -9.29
C THR A 24 -20.27 5.58 -8.43
N LEU A 25 -20.63 6.43 -7.47
CA LEU A 25 -19.68 7.05 -6.54
C LEU A 25 -19.22 6.07 -5.44
N MET A 26 -20.04 5.07 -5.08
CA MET A 26 -19.66 4.02 -4.12
C MET A 26 -18.76 2.93 -4.73
N LEU A 27 -18.77 2.77 -6.06
CA LEU A 27 -17.96 1.75 -6.75
C LEU A 27 -16.52 2.21 -7.02
N SER A 28 -16.23 3.50 -6.85
CA SER A 28 -14.91 4.09 -7.10
C SER A 28 -14.06 4.27 -5.82
N ALA A 29 -14.29 3.42 -4.81
CA ALA A 29 -13.50 3.38 -3.58
C ALA A 29 -12.56 2.15 -3.51
N CYS A 30 -12.36 1.45 -4.62
CA CYS A 30 -11.31 0.44 -4.72
C CYS A 30 -10.06 1.13 -5.26
N GLY A 31 -9.19 1.56 -4.36
CA GLY A 31 -7.98 2.32 -4.70
C GLY A 31 -7.37 3.12 -3.57
N ASP A 32 -7.95 3.08 -2.36
CA ASP A 32 -7.26 3.56 -1.17
C ASP A 32 -6.65 2.33 -0.49
N SER A 33 -5.38 2.05 -0.79
CA SER A 33 -4.57 1.18 0.06
C SER A 33 -4.42 1.89 1.39
N ILE A 34 -5.46 1.85 2.23
CA ILE A 34 -5.37 2.27 3.62
C ILE A 34 -4.46 1.26 4.29
N SER A 35 -3.16 1.50 4.21
CA SER A 35 -2.17 0.78 5.01
C SER A 35 -2.36 1.26 6.44
N THR A 36 -3.36 0.68 7.10
CA THR A 36 -3.69 0.94 8.50
C THR A 36 -2.59 0.32 9.36
N MET A 37 -1.45 1.00 9.42
CA MET A 37 -0.41 0.73 10.41
C MET A 37 -1.06 0.80 11.80
N THR A 38 -1.00 -0.31 12.52
CA THR A 38 -1.59 -0.49 13.85
C THR A 38 -0.97 0.47 14.87
N GLY A 39 0.29 0.86 14.63
CA GLY A 39 1.10 1.67 15.53
C GLY A 39 1.96 0.85 16.49
N ASP A 40 1.76 -0.47 16.55
CA ASP A 40 2.71 -1.40 17.16
C ASP A 40 3.87 -1.64 16.20
N TYR A 41 5.09 -1.32 16.63
CA TYR A 41 6.26 -1.36 15.78
C TYR A 41 6.55 -2.77 15.27
N VAL A 42 6.44 -3.79 16.11
CA VAL A 42 6.84 -5.15 15.74
C VAL A 42 5.82 -5.74 14.77
N GLU A 43 4.53 -5.60 15.09
CA GLU A 43 3.43 -6.04 14.23
C GLU A 43 3.51 -5.35 12.86
N ASP A 44 3.67 -4.03 12.85
CA ASP A 44 3.78 -3.24 11.64
C ASP A 44 5.03 -3.59 10.81
N THR A 45 6.20 -3.82 11.44
CA THR A 45 7.41 -4.26 10.72
C THR A 45 7.19 -5.62 10.05
N VAL A 46 6.61 -6.59 10.76
CA VAL A 46 6.33 -7.93 10.22
C VAL A 46 5.36 -7.84 9.04
N ALA A 47 4.27 -7.10 9.19
CA ALA A 47 3.27 -6.92 8.13
C ALA A 47 3.87 -6.28 6.87
N VAL A 48 4.69 -5.24 7.03
CA VAL A 48 5.36 -4.56 5.91
C VAL A 48 6.34 -5.50 5.21
N VAL A 49 7.15 -6.25 5.97
CA VAL A 49 8.07 -7.23 5.38
C VAL A 49 7.33 -8.26 4.53
N GLN A 50 6.23 -8.82 5.04
CA GLN A 50 5.44 -9.83 4.32
C GLN A 50 4.78 -9.26 3.06
N SER A 51 4.23 -8.05 3.15
CA SER A 51 3.65 -7.37 1.98
C SER A 51 4.70 -7.11 0.90
N LEU A 52 5.87 -6.60 1.27
CA LEU A 52 6.94 -6.32 0.31
C LEU A 52 7.52 -7.59 -0.32
N GLN A 53 7.69 -8.66 0.46
CA GLN A 53 8.10 -9.96 -0.06
C GLN A 53 7.07 -10.53 -1.05
N THR A 54 5.78 -10.35 -0.78
CA THR A 54 4.70 -10.75 -1.69
C THR A 54 4.79 -10.00 -3.01
N THR A 55 4.97 -8.68 -2.97
CA THR A 55 5.16 -7.87 -4.19
C THR A 55 6.43 -8.28 -4.97
N LEU A 56 7.55 -8.49 -4.28
CA LEU A 56 8.83 -8.87 -4.90
C LEU A 56 8.83 -10.27 -5.53
N ALA A 57 7.94 -11.15 -5.06
CA ALA A 57 7.74 -12.48 -5.60
C ALA A 57 6.91 -12.50 -6.90
N LEU A 58 6.27 -11.38 -7.27
CA LEU A 58 5.50 -11.30 -8.52
C LEU A 58 6.41 -11.50 -9.74
N PRO A 59 5.97 -12.29 -10.73
CA PRO A 59 6.63 -12.37 -12.03
C PRO A 59 6.73 -11.00 -12.71
N SER A 60 7.79 -10.78 -13.48
CA SER A 60 8.01 -9.52 -14.21
C SER A 60 6.96 -9.22 -15.28
N ASP A 61 6.19 -10.24 -15.69
CA ASP A 61 5.11 -10.18 -16.67
C ASP A 61 3.72 -10.33 -16.02
N ALA A 62 3.63 -10.29 -14.69
CA ALA A 62 2.35 -10.38 -13.98
C ALA A 62 1.43 -9.19 -14.30
N GLU A 63 0.15 -9.50 -14.52
CA GLU A 63 -0.90 -8.48 -14.58
C GLU A 63 -0.98 -7.76 -13.23
N GLY A 64 -1.06 -6.43 -13.24
CA GLY A 64 -1.13 -5.63 -12.00
C GLY A 64 0.21 -5.46 -11.26
N LEU A 65 1.36 -5.85 -11.86
CA LEU A 65 2.68 -5.64 -11.24
C LEU A 65 2.91 -4.16 -10.86
N GLN A 66 2.63 -3.24 -11.79
CA GLN A 66 2.85 -1.81 -11.56
C GLN A 66 1.98 -1.26 -10.42
N GLU A 67 0.73 -1.71 -10.32
CA GLU A 67 -0.16 -1.34 -9.22
C GLU A 67 0.36 -1.89 -7.88
N SER A 68 0.86 -3.13 -7.88
CA SER A 68 1.45 -3.76 -6.71
C SER A 68 2.75 -3.07 -6.26
N GLU A 69 3.58 -2.64 -7.21
CA GLU A 69 4.79 -1.86 -6.94
C GLU A 69 4.47 -0.44 -6.43
N GLN A 70 3.40 0.19 -6.94
CA GLN A 70 2.93 1.48 -6.45
C GLN A 70 2.37 1.36 -5.01
N ALA A 71 1.56 0.35 -4.73
CA ALA A 71 1.07 0.07 -3.38
C ALA A 71 2.22 -0.21 -2.41
N ALA A 72 3.26 -0.94 -2.86
CA ALA A 72 4.48 -1.14 -2.10
C ALA A 72 5.21 0.19 -1.84
N HIS A 73 5.36 1.05 -2.84
CA HIS A 73 5.97 2.37 -2.67
C HIS A 73 5.26 3.20 -1.60
N ASP A 74 3.92 3.22 -1.61
CA ASP A 74 3.12 3.99 -0.68
C ASP A 74 3.17 3.41 0.73
N LEU A 75 3.12 2.09 0.87
CA LEU A 75 3.34 1.39 2.13
C LEU A 75 4.69 1.74 2.78
N ILE A 76 5.75 1.88 1.97
CA ILE A 76 7.06 2.28 2.48
C ILE A 76 7.02 3.70 3.03
N ASN A 77 6.34 4.62 2.34
CA ASN A 77 6.20 6.00 2.81
C ASN A 77 5.42 6.07 4.13
N ASP A 78 4.36 5.28 4.28
CA ASP A 78 3.57 5.19 5.50
C ASP A 78 4.40 4.65 6.68
N TYR A 79 5.13 3.55 6.47
CA TYR A 79 6.00 2.98 7.50
C TYR A 79 7.10 3.97 7.93
N MET A 80 7.77 4.58 6.95
CA MET A 80 8.88 5.50 7.21
C MET A 80 8.40 6.79 7.90
N SER A 81 7.28 7.36 7.47
CA SER A 81 6.72 8.57 8.08
C SER A 81 6.31 8.34 9.54
N ARG A 82 5.80 7.15 9.86
CA ARG A 82 5.37 6.77 11.21
C ARG A 82 6.52 6.54 12.17
N TYR A 83 7.53 5.77 11.76
CA TYR A 83 8.54 5.24 12.67
C TYR A 83 9.86 6.03 12.70
N ARG A 84 10.24 6.69 11.60
CA ARG A 84 11.48 7.48 11.53
C ARG A 84 11.56 8.61 12.57
N PRO A 85 10.48 9.36 12.88
CA PRO A 85 10.55 10.43 13.87
C PRO A 85 10.63 9.95 15.32
N ARG A 86 10.41 8.65 15.60
CA ARG A 86 10.31 8.11 16.95
C ARG A 86 11.69 7.74 17.49
N PRO A 87 12.26 8.46 18.49
CA PRO A 87 13.63 8.22 18.96
C PRO A 87 13.84 6.84 19.59
N ARG A 88 12.77 6.25 20.17
CA ARG A 88 12.80 4.90 20.73
C ARG A 88 12.87 3.80 19.68
N ILE A 89 12.58 4.11 18.41
CA ILE A 89 12.51 3.15 17.31
C ILE A 89 13.63 3.39 16.30
N ASN A 90 13.92 4.64 15.95
CA ASN A 90 14.82 4.95 14.84
C ASN A 90 16.30 4.56 15.06
N GLY A 91 16.69 4.28 16.31
CA GLY A 91 18.00 3.73 16.66
C GLY A 91 18.04 2.20 16.75
N LEU A 92 16.92 1.50 16.60
CA LEU A 92 16.88 0.04 16.64
C LEU A 92 17.60 -0.55 15.42
N SER A 93 18.28 -1.68 15.62
CA SER A 93 18.94 -2.42 14.55
C SER A 93 17.93 -2.95 13.54
N SER A 94 16.75 -3.39 13.99
CA SER A 94 15.62 -3.71 13.10
C SER A 94 15.23 -2.53 12.22
N PHE A 95 15.09 -1.33 12.78
CA PHE A 95 14.65 -0.17 12.03
C PHE A 95 15.69 0.28 11.00
N THR A 96 16.95 0.37 11.40
CA THR A 96 18.05 0.79 10.50
C THR A 96 18.31 -0.23 9.39
N THR A 97 18.15 -1.52 9.68
CA THR A 97 18.18 -2.60 8.68
C THR A 97 17.01 -2.46 7.71
N MET A 98 15.79 -2.28 8.22
CA MET A 98 14.59 -2.05 7.43
C MET A 98 14.78 -0.83 6.51
N GLN A 99 15.20 0.31 7.07
CA GLN A 99 15.45 1.56 6.34
C GLN A 99 16.44 1.36 5.18
N THR A 100 17.46 0.51 5.33
CA THR A 100 18.41 0.19 4.25
C THR A 100 17.72 -0.52 3.08
N ALA A 101 16.87 -1.51 3.39
CA ALA A 101 16.07 -2.22 2.40
C ALA A 101 15.10 -1.27 1.69
N LEU A 102 14.36 -0.48 2.48
CA LEU A 102 13.33 0.45 2.02
C LEU A 102 13.89 1.57 1.14
N ASN A 103 14.99 2.19 1.53
CA ASN A 103 15.65 3.23 0.72
C ASN A 103 16.14 2.67 -0.62
N SER A 104 16.64 1.42 -0.63
CA SER A 104 17.06 0.77 -1.87
C SER A 104 15.89 0.55 -2.82
N LEU A 105 14.74 0.13 -2.30
CA LEU A 105 13.55 -0.15 -3.10
C LEU A 105 12.86 1.14 -3.59
N GLN A 106 12.72 2.16 -2.73
CA GLN A 106 12.24 3.48 -3.15
C GLN A 106 13.12 4.12 -4.22
N GLY A 107 14.44 3.97 -4.13
CA GLY A 107 15.36 4.44 -5.16
C GLY A 107 15.03 3.86 -6.53
N HIS A 108 14.68 2.58 -6.60
CA HIS A 108 14.24 1.93 -7.83
C HIS A 108 12.88 2.45 -8.29
N TYR A 109 11.87 2.44 -7.43
CA TYR A 109 10.51 2.88 -7.79
C TYR A 109 10.47 4.34 -8.29
N ASN A 110 11.24 5.23 -7.68
CA ASN A 110 11.30 6.64 -8.09
C ASN A 110 12.04 6.86 -9.43
N THR A 111 13.00 5.99 -9.76
CA THR A 111 13.86 6.17 -10.94
C THR A 111 13.37 5.39 -12.15
N TYR A 112 12.76 4.21 -11.92
CA TYR A 112 12.44 3.23 -12.95
C TYR A 112 10.99 2.75 -12.86
N THR A 113 10.04 3.69 -12.93
CA THR A 113 8.59 3.48 -12.74
C THR A 113 7.92 2.45 -13.67
N ASN A 114 8.57 2.06 -14.76
CA ASN A 114 8.06 1.09 -15.75
C ASN A 114 9.02 -0.09 -15.95
N ARG A 115 9.87 -0.40 -14.96
CA ARG A 115 10.79 -1.56 -15.03
C ARG A 115 10.69 -2.39 -13.75
N PRO A 116 10.65 -3.72 -13.89
CA PRO A 116 10.67 -4.60 -12.73
C PRO A 116 11.96 -4.41 -11.93
N VAL A 117 11.88 -4.66 -10.62
CA VAL A 117 13.04 -4.66 -9.73
C VAL A 117 14.10 -5.66 -10.22
N PRO A 118 15.36 -5.24 -10.43
CA PRO A 118 16.43 -6.14 -10.85
C PRO A 118 16.67 -7.26 -9.82
N GLU A 119 16.96 -8.47 -10.29
CA GLU A 119 17.14 -9.65 -9.42
C GLU A 119 18.17 -9.41 -8.29
N ALA A 120 19.32 -8.82 -8.61
CA ALA A 120 20.35 -8.53 -7.62
C ALA A 120 19.88 -7.54 -6.52
N LEU A 121 19.03 -6.58 -6.89
CA LEU A 121 18.41 -5.66 -5.93
C LEU A 121 17.38 -6.40 -5.08
N ARG A 122 16.49 -7.17 -5.71
CA ARG A 122 15.48 -7.99 -5.02
C ARG A 122 16.10 -8.91 -3.97
N THR A 123 17.09 -9.72 -4.35
CA THR A 123 17.75 -10.67 -3.44
C THR A 123 18.38 -9.96 -2.24
N ARG A 124 18.99 -8.78 -2.45
CA ARG A 124 19.55 -7.99 -1.35
C ARG A 124 18.46 -7.45 -0.44
N VAL A 125 17.40 -6.87 -1.00
CA VAL A 125 16.28 -6.31 -0.24
C VAL A 125 15.59 -7.40 0.59
N GLU A 126 15.27 -8.56 0.00
CA GLU A 126 14.66 -9.68 0.71
C GLU A 126 15.48 -10.16 1.91
N LYS A 127 16.81 -10.19 1.77
CA LYS A 127 17.72 -10.54 2.86
C LYS A 127 17.66 -9.53 4.00
N GLU A 128 17.69 -8.23 3.69
CA GLU A 128 17.61 -7.17 4.70
C GLU A 128 16.22 -7.12 5.35
N LEU A 129 15.13 -7.30 4.59
CA LEU A 129 13.78 -7.41 5.12
C LEU A 129 13.66 -8.57 6.12
N SER A 130 14.13 -9.76 5.74
CA SER A 130 14.12 -10.95 6.61
C SER A 130 14.95 -10.76 7.88
N LYS A 131 16.05 -10.00 7.78
CA LYS A 131 16.90 -9.67 8.93
C LYS A 131 16.20 -8.67 9.85
N ALA A 132 15.58 -7.64 9.29
CA ALA A 132 14.84 -6.63 10.03
C ALA A 132 13.67 -7.26 10.81
N GLU A 133 12.89 -8.13 10.17
CA GLU A 133 11.81 -8.89 10.79
C GLU A 133 12.29 -9.69 12.01
N LYS A 134 13.35 -10.49 11.83
CA LYS A 134 13.95 -11.28 12.92
C LYS A 134 14.46 -10.42 14.06
N SER A 135 15.08 -9.28 13.76
CA SER A 135 15.53 -8.33 14.78
C SER A 135 14.36 -7.67 15.52
N ALA A 136 13.29 -7.31 14.81
CA ALA A 136 12.09 -6.69 15.40
C ALA A 136 11.39 -7.66 16.37
N LEU A 137 11.22 -8.92 15.97
CA LEU A 137 10.66 -9.98 16.82
C LEU A 137 11.51 -10.27 18.08
N ARG A 138 12.80 -9.95 18.04
CA ARG A 138 13.71 -10.03 19.19
C ARG A 138 13.73 -8.76 20.04
N GLY A 139 13.06 -7.69 19.60
CA GLY A 139 13.07 -6.37 20.26
C GLY A 139 14.37 -5.60 20.07
N THR A 140 15.11 -5.85 18.98
CA THR A 140 16.43 -5.26 18.70
C THR A 140 16.48 -4.46 17.42
#